data_AF-A0A259SRJ3-F1
#
_entry.id   AF-A0A259SRJ3-F1
#
_cell.length_a   1.000
_cell.length_b   1.000
_cell.length_c   1.000
_cell.angle_alpha   90.00
_cell.angle_beta   90.00
_cell.angle_gamma   90.00
#
_symmetry.space_group_name_H-M   'P 1'
#
loop_
_entity.id
_entity.type
_entity.pdbx_description
1 polymer ?
#
loop_
_entity_poly.entity_id
_entity_poly.type
_entity_poly.pdbx_seq_one_letter_code
_entity_poly.pdbx_strand_id
1 'polypeptide(L)'
;MTTETQDSVVKNGVHHHQFDIVIVGAGGAGMRAAIEAGPGAKTAVISKLYPTRSHTGAAQGGMAAALANVEEDSWEWHTFDTVKGGDYLVDQDAAEILAKEAIDAVIDLENMGLPFNRTPEGKIDQRR
;
A
#
# COMPACT_ATOMS: atom_id res chain seq x y z
N MET A 1 -21.70 35.09 3.26
CA MET A 1 -22.77 34.41 2.49
C MET A 1 -22.47 32.93 2.59
N THR A 2 -23.30 32.17 3.31
CA THR A 2 -23.08 30.75 3.58
C THR A 2 -23.91 29.96 2.56
N THR A 3 -23.25 29.16 1.72
CA THR A 3 -23.91 28.20 0.84
C THR A 3 -23.63 26.81 1.39
N GLU A 4 -24.70 26.05 1.66
CA GLU A 4 -24.62 24.68 2.18
C GLU A 4 -24.91 23.70 1.04
N THR A 5 -24.01 22.76 0.83
CA THR A 5 -24.28 21.49 0.15
C THR A 5 -24.19 20.38 1.20
N GLN A 6 -24.80 19.22 0.97
CA GLN A 6 -24.88 18.12 1.96
C GLN A 6 -23.54 17.73 2.62
N ASP A 7 -22.40 18.06 2.00
CA ASP A 7 -21.06 17.65 2.44
C ASP A 7 -20.05 18.79 2.63
N SER A 8 -20.47 20.06 2.53
CA SER A 8 -19.54 21.18 2.74
C SER A 8 -20.19 22.46 3.26
N VAL A 9 -19.46 23.15 4.14
CA VAL A 9 -19.85 24.45 4.70
C VAL A 9 -18.79 25.49 4.38
N VAL A 10 -19.18 26.61 3.76
CA VAL A 10 -18.26 27.74 3.51
C VAL A 10 -18.40 28.79 4.61
N LYS A 11 -17.32 29.02 5.39
CA LYS A 11 -17.27 30.06 6.44
C LYS A 11 -16.10 31.01 6.17
N ASN A 12 -16.37 32.31 6.08
CA ASN A 12 -15.36 33.35 5.82
C ASN A 12 -14.44 33.06 4.61
N GLY A 13 -14.98 32.44 3.54
CA GLY A 13 -14.20 32.07 2.35
C GLY A 13 -13.41 30.77 2.46
N VAL A 14 -13.47 30.07 3.61
CA VAL A 14 -12.87 28.75 3.82
C VAL A 14 -13.91 27.66 3.61
N HIS A 15 -13.57 26.66 2.80
CA HIS A 15 -14.39 25.46 2.59
C HIS A 15 -14.10 24.43 3.68
N HIS A 16 -15.13 24.02 4.42
CA HIS A 16 -15.07 22.95 5.41
C HIS A 16 -15.75 21.70 4.86
N HIS A 17 -15.08 20.56 4.94
CA HIS A 17 -15.60 19.26 4.54
C HIS A 17 -15.47 18.27 5.71
N GLN A 18 -16.41 17.33 5.84
CA GLN A 18 -16.39 16.30 6.88
C GLN A 18 -16.45 14.90 6.27
N PHE A 19 -15.50 14.08 6.70
CA PHE A 19 -15.26 12.69 6.30
C PHE A 19 -14.88 11.88 7.54
N ASP A 20 -15.15 10.58 7.51
CA ASP A 20 -14.74 9.66 8.58
C ASP A 20 -13.23 9.41 8.52
N ILE A 21 -12.68 9.34 7.30
CA ILE A 21 -11.26 9.11 7.04
C ILE A 21 -10.76 10.12 6.00
N VAL A 22 -9.61 10.73 6.26
CA VAL A 22 -8.91 11.61 5.32
C VAL A 22 -7.51 11.07 5.07
N ILE A 23 -7.24 10.64 3.84
CA ILE A 23 -5.94 10.13 3.39
C ILE A 23 -5.21 11.24 2.63
N VAL A 24 -4.00 11.59 3.08
CA VAL A 24 -3.16 12.61 2.45
C VAL A 24 -2.03 11.92 1.67
N GLY A 25 -2.20 11.87 0.35
CA GLY A 25 -1.29 11.24 -0.61
C GLY A 25 -1.97 10.10 -1.38
N ALA A 26 -1.88 10.13 -2.71
CA ALA A 26 -2.43 9.10 -3.59
C ALA A 26 -1.34 8.26 -4.28
N GLY A 27 -0.28 7.93 -3.53
CA GLY A 27 0.69 6.90 -3.91
C GLY A 27 0.19 5.49 -3.58
N GLY A 28 1.05 4.47 -3.72
CA GLY A 28 0.67 3.07 -3.47
C GLY A 28 0.02 2.86 -2.09
N ALA A 29 0.65 3.35 -1.02
CA ALA A 29 0.13 3.25 0.34
C ALA A 29 -1.24 3.92 0.51
N GLY A 30 -1.38 5.17 0.06
CA GLY A 30 -2.63 5.92 0.22
C GLY A 30 -3.79 5.34 -0.61
N MET A 31 -3.51 4.84 -1.81
CA MET A 31 -4.51 4.17 -2.64
C MET A 31 -4.91 2.81 -2.05
N ARG A 32 -3.98 1.99 -1.53
CA ARG A 32 -4.32 0.73 -0.86
C ARG A 32 -5.14 0.95 0.40
N ALA A 33 -4.80 1.97 1.19
CA ALA A 33 -5.58 2.39 2.35
C ALA A 33 -6.98 2.86 1.95
N ALA A 34 -7.12 3.60 0.85
CA ALA A 34 -8.42 4.04 0.34
C ALA A 34 -9.30 2.88 -0.14
N ILE A 35 -8.71 1.86 -0.77
CA ILE A 35 -9.42 0.63 -1.18
C ILE A 35 -9.96 -0.10 0.05
N GLU A 36 -9.17 -0.19 1.12
CA GLU A 36 -9.59 -0.85 2.37
C GLU A 36 -10.67 -0.06 3.12
N ALA A 37 -10.49 1.26 3.23
CA ALA A 37 -11.37 2.13 3.99
C ALA A 37 -12.72 2.40 3.30
N GLY A 38 -12.72 2.50 1.97
CA GLY A 38 -13.85 2.97 1.17
C GLY A 38 -15.19 2.24 1.41
N PRO A 39 -15.22 0.90 1.51
CA PRO A 39 -16.46 0.16 1.76
C PRO A 39 -17.10 0.42 3.13
N GLY A 40 -16.30 0.80 4.14
CA GLY A 40 -16.74 0.92 5.53
C GLY A 40 -16.87 2.36 6.04
N ALA A 41 -16.33 3.35 5.34
CA ALA A 41 -16.22 4.72 5.83
C ALA A 41 -16.26 5.75 4.70
N LYS A 42 -16.88 6.91 4.97
CA LYS A 42 -16.84 8.05 4.05
C LYS A 42 -15.42 8.59 3.99
N THR A 43 -14.71 8.24 2.92
CA THR A 43 -13.26 8.44 2.81
C THR A 43 -12.92 9.51 1.77
N ALA A 44 -12.09 10.49 2.15
CA ALA A 44 -11.50 11.45 1.23
C ALA A 44 -10.03 11.10 0.97
N VAL A 45 -9.61 11.09 -0.31
CA VAL A 45 -8.21 10.97 -0.72
C VAL A 45 -7.77 12.29 -1.34
N ILE A 46 -6.77 12.93 -0.72
CA ILE A 46 -6.27 14.23 -1.14
C ILE A 46 -4.84 14.06 -1.63
N SER A 47 -4.55 14.52 -2.84
CA SER A 47 -3.20 14.45 -3.41
C SER A 47 -2.87 15.72 -4.16
N LYS A 48 -1.63 16.20 -4.01
CA LYS A 48 -1.10 17.35 -4.77
C LYS A 48 -0.81 17.02 -6.23
N LEU A 49 -0.70 15.74 -6.55
CA LEU A 49 -0.47 15.22 -7.91
C LEU A 49 -1.63 14.31 -8.30
N TYR A 50 -1.86 14.17 -9.61
CA TYR A 50 -2.69 13.09 -10.12
C TYR A 50 -2.13 11.72 -9.67
N PRO A 51 -2.95 10.75 -9.22
CA PRO A 51 -2.47 9.56 -8.49
C PRO A 51 -1.34 8.78 -9.18
N THR A 52 -1.45 8.55 -10.50
CA THR A 52 -0.44 7.81 -11.28
C THR A 52 0.86 8.59 -11.53
N ARG A 53 0.95 9.84 -11.09
CA ARG A 53 2.17 10.66 -11.08
C ARG A 53 2.87 10.69 -9.72
N SER A 54 2.38 9.92 -8.75
CA SER A 54 3.10 9.68 -7.49
C SER A 54 4.42 8.94 -7.75
N HIS A 55 5.38 9.08 -6.83
CA HIS A 55 6.70 8.48 -7.01
C HIS A 55 6.68 6.93 -6.99
N THR A 56 5.61 6.31 -6.45
CA THR A 56 5.38 4.87 -6.55
C THR A 56 5.45 4.38 -8.00
N GLY A 57 5.00 5.18 -8.97
CA GLY A 57 5.07 4.83 -10.39
C GLY A 57 6.48 4.74 -10.98
N ALA A 58 7.51 5.17 -10.24
CA ALA A 58 8.91 5.08 -10.64
C ALA A 58 9.65 3.86 -10.06
N ALA A 59 8.99 3.03 -9.24
CA ALA A 59 9.60 1.83 -8.68
C ALA A 59 9.91 0.78 -9.78
N GLN A 60 11.04 0.08 -9.66
CA GLN A 60 11.53 -0.86 -10.69
C GLN A 60 11.90 -2.26 -10.16
N GLY A 61 12.34 -2.36 -8.90
CA GLY A 61 12.95 -3.58 -8.35
C GLY A 61 11.97 -4.75 -8.17
N GLY A 62 10.75 -4.45 -7.72
CA GLY A 62 9.74 -5.44 -7.35
C GLY A 62 9.19 -5.18 -5.95
N MET A 63 8.46 -6.16 -5.42
CA MET A 63 7.97 -6.18 -4.04
C MET A 63 8.47 -7.48 -3.40
N ALA A 64 9.15 -7.37 -2.26
CA ALA A 64 9.70 -8.53 -1.55
C ALA A 64 8.61 -9.27 -0.79
N ALA A 65 8.48 -10.57 -1.03
CA ALA A 65 7.60 -11.47 -0.28
C ALA A 65 8.10 -12.91 -0.39
N ALA A 66 8.02 -13.65 0.71
CA ALA A 66 8.46 -15.04 0.80
C ALA A 66 7.40 -16.00 0.22
N LEU A 67 7.18 -15.94 -1.11
CA LEU A 67 6.15 -16.73 -1.79
C LEU A 67 6.52 -18.21 -1.97
N ALA A 68 7.80 -18.54 -1.84
CA ALA A 68 8.35 -19.87 -2.08
C ALA A 68 7.96 -20.48 -3.46
N ASN A 69 7.86 -19.65 -4.51
CA ASN A 69 7.50 -20.09 -5.86
C ASN A 69 8.71 -20.60 -6.65
N VAL A 70 9.92 -20.08 -6.40
CA VAL A 70 11.16 -20.43 -7.12
C VAL A 70 12.05 -21.37 -6.30
N GLU A 71 12.18 -21.13 -5.00
CA GLU A 71 12.90 -21.95 -4.04
C GLU A 71 12.19 -21.90 -2.69
N GLU A 72 12.61 -22.74 -1.74
CA GLU A 72 12.08 -22.69 -0.38
C GLU A 72 12.35 -21.31 0.22
N ASP A 73 11.34 -20.74 0.86
CA ASP A 73 11.41 -19.41 1.47
C ASP A 73 10.49 -19.35 2.69
N SER A 74 10.77 -18.43 3.60
CA SER A 74 10.07 -18.29 4.87
C SER A 74 10.00 -16.83 5.29
N TRP A 75 8.84 -16.42 5.83
CA TRP A 75 8.66 -15.05 6.32
C TRP A 75 9.60 -14.77 7.50
N GLU A 76 9.95 -15.77 8.30
CA GLU A 76 10.93 -15.64 9.39
C GLU A 76 12.31 -15.24 8.86
N TRP A 77 12.74 -15.78 7.71
CA TRP A 77 14.00 -15.40 7.07
C TRP A 77 13.95 -13.96 6.57
N HIS A 78 12.82 -13.56 5.96
CA HIS A 78 12.59 -12.19 5.54
C HIS A 78 12.57 -11.19 6.72
N THR A 79 11.99 -11.57 7.87
CA THR A 79 12.08 -10.78 9.11
C THR A 79 13.53 -10.64 9.57
N PHE A 80 14.28 -11.74 9.62
CA PHE A 80 15.69 -11.72 10.00
C PHE A 80 16.51 -10.77 9.11
N ASP A 81 16.36 -10.88 7.79
CA ASP A 81 17.07 -10.03 6.84
C ASP A 81 16.66 -8.56 6.94
N THR A 82 15.38 -8.29 7.24
CA THR A 82 14.89 -6.92 7.49
C THR A 82 15.52 -6.31 8.74
N VAL A 83 15.58 -7.06 9.85
CA VAL A 83 16.17 -6.60 11.11
C VAL A 83 17.68 -6.40 10.97
N LYS A 84 18.37 -7.38 10.37
CA LYS A 84 19.81 -7.30 10.10
C LYS A 84 20.15 -6.18 9.12
N GLY A 85 19.37 -6.03 8.05
CA GLY A 85 19.56 -5.01 7.02
C GLY A 85 19.33 -3.59 7.53
N GLY A 86 18.44 -3.42 8.51
CA GLY A 86 18.23 -2.17 9.22
C GLY A 86 19.20 -1.95 10.40
N ASP A 87 20.31 -2.68 10.45
CA ASP A 87 21.35 -2.55 11.48
C ASP A 87 20.80 -2.65 12.92
N TYR A 88 19.81 -3.52 13.11
CA TYR A 88 19.10 -3.75 14.38
C TYR A 88 18.40 -2.51 14.96
N LEU A 89 18.19 -1.46 14.17
CA LEU A 89 17.41 -0.27 14.54
C LEU A 89 15.92 -0.39 14.15
N VAL A 90 15.53 -1.46 13.49
CA VAL A 90 14.15 -1.72 13.09
C VAL A 90 13.36 -2.22 14.29
N ASP A 91 12.17 -1.66 14.49
CA ASP A 91 11.19 -2.20 15.42
C ASP A 91 10.78 -3.61 14.94
N GLN A 92 11.20 -4.64 15.70
CA GLN A 92 11.15 -6.02 15.21
C GLN A 92 9.73 -6.56 15.08
N ASP A 93 8.79 -6.05 15.87
CA ASP A 93 7.36 -6.35 15.75
C ASP A 93 6.80 -5.82 14.43
N ALA A 94 7.20 -4.63 14.00
CA ALA A 94 6.84 -4.09 12.68
C ALA A 94 7.48 -4.90 11.53
N ALA A 95 8.73 -5.34 11.69
CA ALA A 95 9.41 -6.20 10.70
C ALA A 95 8.73 -7.57 10.56
N GLU A 96 8.26 -8.15 11.67
CA GLU A 96 7.51 -9.40 11.67
C GLU A 96 6.19 -9.25 10.90
N ILE A 97 5.40 -8.22 11.21
CA ILE A 97 4.14 -7.93 10.51
C ILE A 97 4.40 -7.72 9.01
N LEU A 98 5.39 -6.89 8.66
CA LEU A 98 5.75 -6.62 7.28
C LEU A 98 6.07 -7.91 6.51
N ALA A 99 6.97 -8.75 7.04
CA ALA A 99 7.44 -9.93 6.34
C ALA A 99 6.34 -11.00 6.18
N LYS A 100 5.50 -11.16 7.21
CA LYS A 100 4.43 -12.15 7.24
C LYS A 100 3.26 -11.73 6.33
N GLU A 101 2.81 -10.49 6.43
CA GLU A 101 1.68 -9.98 5.63
C GLU A 101 2.06 -9.66 4.18
N ALA A 102 3.35 -9.52 3.85
CA ALA A 102 3.79 -9.28 2.47
C ALA A 102 3.34 -10.37 1.50
N ILE A 103 3.23 -11.63 1.95
CA ILE A 103 2.77 -12.76 1.14
C ILE A 103 1.33 -12.52 0.67
N ASP A 104 0.43 -12.25 1.62
CA ASP A 104 -0.98 -11.98 1.35
C ASP A 104 -1.14 -10.69 0.54
N ALA A 105 -0.36 -9.65 0.84
CA ALA A 105 -0.39 -8.39 0.09
C ALA A 105 0.02 -8.55 -1.38
N VAL A 106 1.00 -9.40 -1.70
CA VAL A 106 1.36 -9.72 -3.10
C VAL A 106 0.20 -10.44 -3.80
N ILE A 107 -0.39 -11.43 -3.14
CA ILE A 107 -1.48 -12.23 -3.70
C ILE A 107 -2.73 -11.37 -3.93
N ASP A 108 -3.05 -10.45 -3.01
CA ASP A 108 -4.10 -9.45 -3.17
C ASP A 108 -3.89 -8.62 -4.43
N LEU A 109 -2.68 -8.10 -4.64
CA LEU A 109 -2.36 -7.31 -5.83
C LEU A 109 -2.48 -8.14 -7.11
N GLU A 110 -2.07 -9.41 -7.08
CA GLU A 110 -2.23 -10.32 -8.21
C GLU A 110 -3.70 -10.55 -8.55
N ASN A 111 -4.54 -10.77 -7.54
CA ASN A 111 -6.00 -10.91 -7.68
C ASN A 111 -6.67 -9.62 -8.17
N MET A 112 -6.11 -8.45 -7.86
CA MET A 112 -6.52 -7.15 -8.41
C MET A 112 -6.06 -6.93 -9.87
N GLY A 113 -5.29 -7.87 -10.44
CA GLY A 113 -4.82 -7.84 -11.81
C GLY A 113 -3.45 -7.23 -12.02
N LEU A 114 -2.62 -7.09 -10.96
CA LEU A 114 -1.25 -6.61 -11.12
C LEU A 114 -0.45 -7.61 -11.97
N PRO A 115 0.15 -7.17 -13.10
CA PRO A 115 0.76 -8.07 -14.08
C PRO A 115 2.17 -8.48 -13.66
N PHE A 116 2.29 -9.30 -12.62
CA PHE A 116 3.57 -9.91 -12.24
C PHE A 116 4.13 -10.78 -13.36
N ASN A 117 5.46 -10.79 -13.49
CA ASN A 117 6.16 -11.79 -14.31
C ASN A 117 5.86 -13.19 -13.79
N ARG A 118 5.97 -14.18 -14.68
CA ARG A 118 5.53 -15.55 -14.40
C ARG A 118 6.66 -16.56 -14.58
N THR A 119 6.68 -17.56 -13.70
CA THR A 119 7.48 -18.78 -13.90
C THR A 119 6.90 -19.62 -15.06
N PRO A 120 7.63 -20.62 -15.59
CA PRO A 120 7.09 -21.54 -16.61
C PRO A 120 5.80 -22.25 -16.18
N GLU A 121 5.59 -22.43 -14.87
CA GLU A 121 4.41 -23.03 -14.26
C GLU A 121 3.27 -22.03 -14.03
N GLY A 122 3.44 -20.75 -14.39
CA GLY A 122 2.43 -19.71 -14.27
C GLY A 122 2.33 -19.04 -12.89
N LYS A 123 3.22 -19.37 -11.95
CA LYS A 123 3.29 -18.71 -10.64
C LYS A 123 3.95 -17.33 -10.75
N ILE A 124 3.81 -16.50 -9.71
CA ILE A 124 4.52 -15.22 -9.62
C ILE A 124 6.03 -15.48 -9.56
N ASP A 125 6.77 -14.89 -10.48
CA ASP A 125 8.23 -14.99 -10.56
C ASP A 125 8.92 -14.16 -9.45
N GLN A 126 9.96 -14.73 -8.85
CA GLN A 126 10.77 -14.09 -7.80
C GLN A 126 12.19 -13.89 -8.31
N ARG A 127 12.71 -12.66 -8.20
CA ARG A 127 14.11 -12.37 -8.52
C ARG A 127 15.04 -12.98 -7.46
N ARG A 128 16.12 -13.60 -7.93
CA ARG A 128 17.26 -14.01 -7.12
C ARG A 128 18.24 -12.87 -6.93
#